data_AF-A0A7S0CG05-F1
#
_entry.id   AF-A0A7S0CG05-F1
#
_cell.length_a   1.000
_cell.length_b   1.000
_cell.length_c   1.000
_cell.angle_alpha   90.00
_cell.angle_beta   90.00
_cell.angle_gamma   90.00
#
_symmetry.space_group_name_H-M   'P 1'
#
loop_
_entity.id
_entity.type
_entity.pdbx_description
1 polymer ?
#
loop_
_entity_poly.entity_id
_entity_poly.type
_entity_poly.pdbx_seq_one_letter_code
_entity_poly.pdbx_strand_id
1 'polypeptide(L)'
;HGWAGAQQVFWNTESPVVVCDAPRGHRSYAIGVIGQEAMSEKVDNGERGVYRGHYDSLGTHVALRSLYLAQLQDRLGREAVKSVTTESQRQGFIWDELYEQYHID
;
A
#
# COMPACT_ATOMS: atom_id res chain seq x y z
N HIS A 1 10.26 19.59 1.39
CA HIS A 1 10.48 18.81 2.62
C HIS A 1 9.67 17.53 2.51
N GLY A 2 10.30 16.41 2.21
CA GLY A 2 9.66 15.09 2.28
C GLY A 2 10.66 14.19 2.99
N TRP A 3 10.33 13.76 4.21
CA TRP A 3 11.16 12.76 4.87
C TRP A 3 10.91 11.45 4.15
N ALA A 4 11.97 10.74 3.77
CA ALA A 4 11.81 9.37 3.29
C ALA A 4 11.17 8.56 4.42
N GLY A 5 10.01 7.97 4.16
CA GLY A 5 9.40 7.09 5.15
C GLY A 5 10.28 5.86 5.37
N ALA A 6 10.35 5.41 6.62
CA ALA A 6 11.02 4.16 6.97
C ALA A 6 9.96 3.20 7.51
N GLN A 7 10.12 1.90 7.25
CA GLN A 7 9.21 0.87 7.76
C GLN A 7 7.78 1.02 7.22
N GLN A 8 7.65 1.36 5.94
CA GLN A 8 6.37 1.50 5.27
C GLN A 8 5.96 0.22 4.55
N VAL A 9 4.65 0.05 4.33
CA VAL A 9 4.09 -1.01 3.50
C VAL A 9 3.12 -0.38 2.50
N PHE A 10 3.40 -0.57 1.22
CA PHE A 10 2.45 -0.39 0.13
C PHE A 10 1.79 -1.75 -0.14
N TRP A 11 0.46 -1.78 -0.14
CA TRP A 11 -0.32 -3.01 -0.26
C TRP A 11 -1.39 -2.84 -1.34
N ASN A 12 -1.37 -3.67 -2.39
CA ASN A 12 -2.35 -3.62 -3.49
C ASN A 12 -2.62 -2.20 -3.99
N THR A 13 -1.54 -1.46 -4.21
CA THR A 13 -1.60 -0.06 -4.65
C THR A 13 -1.27 0.01 -6.14
N GLU A 14 -1.88 0.96 -6.84
CA GLU A 14 -1.58 1.25 -8.24
C GLU A 14 -0.95 2.63 -8.35
N SER A 15 0.14 2.72 -9.11
CA SER A 15 0.82 3.98 -9.42
C SER A 15 1.63 3.81 -10.72
N PRO A 16 1.74 4.83 -11.58
CA PRO A 16 2.62 4.75 -12.75
C PRO A 16 4.07 4.38 -12.39
N VAL A 17 4.56 4.93 -11.27
CA VAL A 17 5.91 4.71 -10.75
C VAL A 17 5.86 4.34 -9.27
N VAL A 18 6.67 3.37 -8.87
CA VAL A 18 6.75 2.85 -7.50
C VAL A 18 8.17 2.94 -7.00
N VAL A 19 8.39 3.81 -6.02
CA VAL A 19 9.65 3.94 -5.29
C VAL A 19 9.44 3.41 -3.87
N CYS A 20 10.07 2.29 -3.55
CA CYS A 20 10.05 1.69 -2.23
C CYS A 20 11.50 1.55 -1.75
N ASP A 21 11.99 2.59 -1.10
CA ASP A 21 13.32 2.63 -0.51
C ASP A 21 13.22 2.67 1.02
N ALA A 22 14.32 2.34 1.69
CA ALA A 22 14.45 2.47 3.14
C ALA A 22 15.90 2.83 3.54
N PRO A 23 16.09 3.56 4.65
CA PRO A 23 17.42 3.84 5.18
C PRO A 23 18.10 2.57 5.72
N ARG A 24 19.43 2.60 5.88
CA ARG A 24 20.22 1.49 6.42
C ARG A 24 19.63 0.97 7.74
N GLY A 25 19.45 -0.34 7.83
CA GLY A 25 18.90 -0.98 9.04
C GLY A 25 17.38 -0.96 9.14
N HIS A 26 16.69 -0.35 8.18
CA HIS A 26 15.23 -0.36 8.07
C HIS A 26 14.81 -1.10 6.79
N ARG A 27 13.51 -1.39 6.67
CA ARG A 27 12.93 -2.05 5.50
C ARG A 27 11.54 -1.54 5.23
N SER A 28 11.30 -1.12 3.99
CA SER A 28 9.96 -0.85 3.46
C SER A 28 9.56 -2.00 2.53
N TYR A 29 8.26 -2.16 2.30
CA TYR A 29 7.69 -3.24 1.49
C TYR A 29 6.71 -2.69 0.47
N ALA A 30 6.75 -3.23 -0.74
CA ALA A 30 5.75 -3.03 -1.80
C ALA A 30 5.23 -4.41 -2.19
N ILE A 31 4.00 -4.72 -1.76
CA ILE A 31 3.40 -6.05 -1.93
C ILE A 31 2.15 -5.92 -2.79
N GLY A 32 2.12 -6.66 -3.89
CA GLY A 32 1.02 -6.66 -4.83
C GLY A 32 0.84 -5.31 -5.52
N VAL A 33 1.91 -4.56 -5.77
CA VAL A 33 1.79 -3.20 -6.34
C VAL A 33 1.82 -3.27 -7.86
N ILE A 34 0.98 -2.49 -8.55
CA ILE A 34 0.99 -2.34 -10.00
C ILE A 34 1.64 -0.99 -10.36
N GLY A 35 2.72 -1.04 -11.12
CA GLY A 35 3.47 0.15 -11.53
C GLY A 35 4.88 -0.18 -12.00
N GLN A 36 5.56 0.80 -12.60
CA GLN A 36 6.97 0.67 -12.92
C GLN A 36 7.81 0.95 -11.67
N GLU A 37 8.58 -0.05 -11.25
CA GLU A 37 9.55 0.15 -10.18
C GLU A 37 10.66 1.12 -10.61
N ALA A 38 11.00 2.06 -9.72
CA ALA A 38 12.12 2.98 -9.88
C ALA A 38 12.86 3.18 -8.56
N MET A 39 14.12 3.59 -8.67
CA MET A 39 14.87 4.12 -7.53
C MET A 39 14.51 5.59 -7.32
N SER A 40 14.58 6.07 -6.08
CA SER A 40 14.26 7.47 -5.81
C SER A 40 15.21 8.45 -6.51
N GLU A 41 14.67 9.40 -7.28
CA GLU A 41 15.46 10.49 -7.87
C GLU A 41 15.84 11.58 -6.85
N LYS A 42 15.23 11.53 -5.65
CA LYS A 42 15.40 12.55 -4.60
C LYS A 42 16.52 12.22 -3.61
N VAL A 43 17.11 11.03 -3.72
CA VAL A 43 18.26 10.59 -2.92
C VAL A 43 19.28 9.95 -3.86
N ASP A 44 20.56 10.12 -3.57
CA ASP A 44 21.61 9.43 -4.30
C ASP A 44 21.61 7.95 -3.92
N ASN A 45 21.14 7.10 -4.83
CA ASN A 45 21.12 5.64 -4.63
C ASN A 45 22.53 5.00 -4.69
N GLY A 46 23.57 5.81 -4.98
CA GLY A 46 24.97 5.45 -4.81
C GLY A 46 25.53 5.79 -3.42
N GLU A 47 24.83 6.59 -2.61
CA GLU A 47 25.27 6.93 -1.25
C GLU A 47 25.06 5.77 -0.27
N ARG A 48 26.01 5.62 0.67
CA ARG A 48 25.90 4.66 1.78
C ARG A 48 24.80 5.10 2.74
N GLY A 49 23.57 4.68 2.52
CA GLY A 49 22.51 5.01 3.47
C GLY A 49 21.09 4.69 3.03
N VAL A 50 20.82 4.67 1.73
CA VAL A 50 19.50 4.33 1.17
C VAL A 50 19.59 3.01 0.43
N TYR A 51 18.62 2.13 0.68
CA TYR A 51 18.59 0.79 0.14
C TYR A 51 17.22 0.51 -0.44
N ARG A 52 17.22 -0.22 -1.54
CA ARG A 52 16.01 -0.77 -2.15
C ARG A 52 15.21 -1.55 -1.11
N GLY A 53 13.92 -1.25 -1.02
CA GLY A 53 12.93 -1.98 -0.24
C GLY A 53 12.65 -3.37 -0.78
N HIS A 54 11.73 -4.08 -0.12
CA HIS A 54 11.31 -5.40 -0.55
C HIS A 54 10.10 -5.30 -1.48
N TYR A 55 10.18 -5.93 -2.63
CA TYR A 55 9.08 -6.04 -3.59
C TYR A 55 8.61 -7.49 -3.64
N ASP A 56 7.30 -7.69 -3.55
CA ASP A 56 6.66 -8.98 -3.73
C ASP A 56 5.41 -8.80 -4.61
N SER A 57 5.15 -9.74 -5.52
CA SER A 57 4.04 -9.67 -6.47
C SER A 57 3.97 -8.36 -7.27
N LEU A 58 5.10 -7.85 -7.77
CA LEU A 58 5.12 -6.63 -8.61
C LEU A 58 4.37 -6.86 -9.93
N GLY A 59 3.49 -5.92 -10.29
CA GLY A 59 2.66 -5.97 -11.50
C GLY A 59 1.34 -6.73 -11.34
N THR A 60 1.05 -7.27 -10.16
CA THR A 60 -0.23 -7.94 -9.91
C THR A 60 -0.66 -7.85 -8.44
N HIS A 61 -1.93 -7.54 -8.20
CA HIS A 61 -2.47 -7.50 -6.84
C HIS A 61 -2.45 -8.90 -6.20
N VAL A 62 -2.12 -8.96 -4.91
CA VAL A 62 -2.32 -10.18 -4.12
C VAL A 62 -3.80 -10.34 -3.76
N ALA A 63 -4.25 -11.59 -3.63
CA ALA A 63 -5.67 -11.91 -3.39
C ALA A 63 -6.24 -11.30 -2.09
N LEU A 64 -5.39 -11.13 -1.07
CA LEU A 64 -5.80 -10.49 0.18
C LEU A 64 -5.95 -8.98 -0.04
N ARG A 65 -7.20 -8.49 -0.13
CA ARG A 65 -7.45 -7.09 -0.49
C ARG A 65 -6.90 -6.06 0.51
N SER A 66 -6.91 -6.38 1.80
CA SER A 66 -6.50 -5.45 2.86
C SER A 66 -5.84 -6.19 4.00
N LEU A 67 -4.58 -5.85 4.27
CA LEU A 67 -3.85 -6.35 5.42
C LEU A 67 -4.52 -5.93 6.73
N TYR A 68 -5.05 -4.71 6.81
CA TYR A 68 -5.76 -4.21 7.99
C TYR A 68 -6.99 -5.05 8.31
N LEU A 69 -7.86 -5.30 7.31
CA LEU A 69 -9.08 -6.08 7.53
C LEU A 69 -8.77 -7.54 7.87
N ALA A 70 -7.73 -8.12 7.26
CA ALA A 70 -7.26 -9.46 7.59
C ALA A 70 -6.80 -9.56 9.05
N GLN A 71 -5.92 -8.65 9.47
CA GLN A 71 -5.41 -8.62 10.85
C GLN A 71 -6.52 -8.35 11.87
N LEU A 72 -7.49 -7.49 11.53
CA LEU A 72 -8.65 -7.21 12.36
C LEU A 72 -9.51 -8.47 12.52
N GLN A 73 -9.80 -9.18 11.44
CA GLN A 73 -10.56 -10.43 11.47
C GLN A 73 -9.84 -11.51 12.26
N ASP A 74 -8.54 -11.69 12.05
CA ASP A 74 -7.74 -12.71 12.74
C ASP A 74 -7.71 -12.47 14.25
N ARG A 75 -7.67 -11.20 14.67
CA ARG A 75 -7.60 -10.84 16.10
C ARG A 75 -8.95 -10.80 16.80
N LEU A 76 -9.98 -10.27 16.14
CA LEU A 76 -11.27 -9.93 16.77
C LEU A 76 -12.49 -10.58 16.09
N GLY A 77 -12.28 -11.37 15.04
CA GLY A 77 -13.34 -12.07 14.31
C GLY A 77 -14.05 -11.20 13.27
N ARG A 78 -14.96 -11.84 12.53
CA ARG A 78 -15.68 -11.23 11.40
C ARG A 78 -16.57 -10.05 11.79
N GLU A 79 -17.14 -10.06 12.99
CA GLU A 79 -18.02 -8.98 13.45
C GLU A 79 -17.26 -7.66 13.62
N ALA A 80 -15.99 -7.70 14.05
CA ALA A 80 -15.16 -6.49 14.13
C ALA A 80 -14.88 -5.86 12.76
N VAL A 81 -14.76 -6.69 11.71
CA VAL A 81 -14.64 -6.18 10.33
C VAL A 81 -15.95 -5.51 9.89
N LYS A 82 -17.09 -6.14 10.16
CA LYS A 82 -18.40 -5.59 9.81
C LYS A 82 -18.71 -4.28 10.52
N SER A 83 -18.21 -4.08 11.74
CA SER A 83 -18.45 -2.83 12.49
C SER A 83 -17.70 -1.61 11.94
N VAL A 84 -16.65 -1.82 11.13
CA VAL A 84 -15.83 -0.72 10.57
C VAL A 84 -15.92 -0.61 9.04
N THR A 85 -16.73 -1.45 8.39
CA THR A 85 -16.88 -1.45 6.93
C THR A 85 -18.32 -1.64 6.48
N THR A 86 -18.69 -1.05 5.34
CA THR A 86 -19.87 -1.46 4.57
C THR A 86 -19.60 -2.77 3.80
N GLU A 87 -20.64 -3.39 3.25
CA GLU A 87 -20.45 -4.57 2.39
C GLU A 87 -19.67 -4.23 1.11
N SER A 88 -19.98 -3.10 0.48
CA SER A 88 -19.26 -2.61 -0.70
C SER A 88 -17.77 -2.38 -0.40
N GLN A 89 -17.46 -1.78 0.74
CA GLN A 89 -16.10 -1.61 1.24
C GLN A 89 -15.38 -2.93 1.54
N ARG A 90 -16.05 -4.09 1.58
CA ARG A 90 -15.41 -5.42 1.71
C ARG A 90 -15.18 -6.11 0.37
N GLN A 91 -15.99 -5.81 -0.64
CA GLN A 91 -15.99 -6.50 -1.93
C GLN A 91 -15.09 -5.82 -2.98
N GLY A 92 -14.81 -4.52 -2.87
CA GLY A 92 -14.05 -3.84 -3.91
C GLY A 92 -13.74 -2.38 -3.60
N PHE A 93 -13.38 -1.63 -4.63
CA PHE A 93 -13.32 -0.17 -4.53
C PHE A 93 -14.73 0.41 -4.47
N ILE A 94 -14.89 1.52 -3.75
CA ILE A 94 -16.18 2.21 -3.57
C ILE A 94 -16.18 3.60 -4.22
N TRP A 95 -15.32 3.81 -5.21
CA TRP A 95 -15.15 5.12 -5.83
C TRP A 95 -16.47 5.64 -6.40
N ASP A 96 -17.18 4.81 -7.16
CA ASP A 96 -18.47 5.18 -7.75
C ASP A 96 -19.49 5.58 -6.68
N GLU A 97 -19.61 4.79 -5.61
CA GLU A 97 -20.50 5.10 -4.47
C GLU A 97 -20.14 6.42 -3.78
N LEU A 98 -18.84 6.68 -3.60
CA LEU A 98 -18.36 7.94 -3.02
C LEU A 98 -18.61 9.13 -3.96
N TYR A 99 -18.39 8.96 -5.26
CA TYR A 99 -18.64 10.00 -6.26
C TYR A 99 -20.12 10.37 -6.31
N GLU A 100 -21.01 9.37 -6.36
CA GLU A 100 -22.46 9.58 -6.33
C GLU A 100 -22.94 10.25 -5.04
N GLN A 101 -22.39 9.86 -3.89
CA GLN A 101 -22.79 10.39 -2.59
C GLN A 101 -22.34 11.85 -2.36
N TYR A 102 -21.17 12.23 -2.87
CA TYR A 102 -20.54 13.51 -2.53
C TYR A 102 -20.48 14.52 -3.68
N HIS A 103 -20.99 14.20 -4.88
CA HIS A 103 -20.98 15.09 -6.04
C HIS A 103 -19.59 15.70 -6.32
N ILE A 104 -18.54 14.88 -6.21
CA ILE A 104 -17.17 15.33 -6.46
C ILE A 104 -16.93 15.17 -7.96
N ASP A 105 -16.96 16.28 -8.70
CA ASP A 105 -16.60 16.35 -10.13
C ASP A 105 -15.10 16.10 -10.37
#